data_AF-A0A0C9VXM9-F1
#
_entry.id   AF-A0A0C9VXM9-F1
#
_cell.length_a   1.000
_cell.length_b   1.000
_cell.length_c   1.000
_cell.angle_alpha   90.00
_cell.angle_beta   90.00
_cell.angle_gamma   90.00
#
_symmetry.space_group_name_H-M   'P 1'
#
loop_
_entity.id
_entity.type
_entity.pdbx_description
1 polymer ?
#
loop_
_entity_poly.entity_id
_entity_poly.type
_entity_poly.pdbx_seq_one_letter_code
_entity_poly.pdbx_strand_id
1 'polypeptide(L)'
;MPVSLTQVRLRKNLDDVGSSSDSDKENQPVASTSGKRASEHVREVRNLKRKLQRRDSMTQELKNEIVQVETHLEASFSQVGEVQAGNRHEQQIINLKQKNESMRKKIARFPEWISHAVEKTMEKASQCNVSHKGVVRDEMRDAVRDLISMGVSRNKLYGVIQRVLRLGGIQLQGGLSKRSISRIELEGMVGDEIQLVEAINSAQGKLILLYFAFILFY
;
A
#
# COMPACT_ATOMS: atom_id res chain seq x y z
N MET A 1 0.83 30.95 8.90
CA MET A 1 1.03 32.15 9.73
C MET A 1 1.45 31.70 11.13
N PRO A 2 2.74 31.65 11.49
CA PRO A 2 3.14 31.58 12.89
C PRO A 2 3.64 32.94 13.38
N VAL A 3 3.00 33.45 14.42
CA VAL A 3 3.35 34.69 15.12
C VAL A 3 4.55 34.44 16.02
N SER A 4 5.38 35.46 16.12
CA SER A 4 6.70 35.51 16.74
C SER A 4 6.68 35.80 18.26
N LEU A 5 7.82 35.48 18.87
CA LEU A 5 8.48 36.14 20.02
C LEU A 5 7.77 36.17 21.39
N THR A 6 8.42 35.56 22.39
CA THR A 6 8.79 36.33 23.59
C THR A 6 10.09 35.81 24.21
N GLN A 7 11.01 36.76 24.40
CA GLN A 7 12.35 36.59 24.96
C GLN A 7 12.28 36.30 26.47
N VAL A 8 13.06 35.33 26.95
CA VAL A 8 13.34 35.14 28.37
C VAL A 8 14.39 36.17 28.78
N ARG A 9 13.93 37.20 29.49
CA ARG A 9 14.72 38.33 29.99
C ARG A 9 15.27 37.97 31.37
N LEU A 10 16.47 37.39 31.43
CA LEU A 10 17.23 37.26 32.68
C LEU A 10 17.66 38.66 33.14
N ARG A 11 17.05 39.16 34.22
CA ARG A 11 17.46 40.39 34.92
C ARG A 11 17.97 40.05 36.33
N LYS A 12 19.26 40.32 36.52
CA LYS A 12 19.90 41.13 37.58
C LYS A 12 19.43 40.94 39.03
N ASN A 13 20.38 40.58 39.90
CA ASN A 13 20.77 41.38 41.08
C ASN A 13 21.97 40.72 41.76
N LEU A 14 23.18 41.12 41.36
CA LEU A 14 24.40 40.85 42.09
C LEU A 14 25.30 42.08 41.97
N ASP A 15 24.79 43.19 42.50
CA ASP A 15 25.58 44.37 42.79
C ASP A 15 25.35 44.69 44.28
N ASP A 16 26.45 44.94 44.98
CA ASP A 16 26.64 46.01 45.98
C ASP A 16 27.24 45.59 47.34
N VAL A 17 28.13 46.47 47.83
CA VAL A 17 29.00 46.44 49.02
C VAL A 17 30.39 45.81 48.72
N GLY A 18 31.42 46.53 48.26
CA GLY A 18 31.83 47.90 48.62
C GLY A 18 32.50 47.89 50.01
N SER A 19 33.82 47.65 50.10
CA SER A 19 34.88 48.67 50.22
C SER A 19 35.19 49.13 51.66
N SER A 20 36.49 49.32 51.92
CA SER A 20 37.10 50.22 52.94
C SER A 20 37.11 49.71 54.39
N SER A 21 38.12 49.92 55.23
CA SER A 21 39.50 50.42 55.19
C SER A 21 39.91 50.50 56.68
N ASP A 22 41.20 50.29 56.95
CA ASP A 22 41.99 50.65 58.15
C ASP A 22 41.33 51.41 59.31
N SER A 23 41.72 51.03 60.54
CA SER A 23 42.60 51.87 61.38
C SER A 23 42.82 51.25 62.76
N ASP A 24 44.08 51.19 63.15
CA ASP A 24 44.58 50.96 64.49
C ASP A 24 43.86 51.79 65.57
N LYS A 25 43.56 51.17 66.72
CA LYS A 25 43.66 51.85 68.03
C LYS A 25 44.13 50.91 69.14
N GLU A 26 45.18 51.44 69.76
CA GLU A 26 45.99 51.06 70.89
C GLU A 26 45.20 50.95 72.23
N ASN A 27 45.43 49.84 72.93
CA ASN A 27 45.64 49.66 74.37
C ASN A 27 44.79 50.45 75.40
N GLN A 28 43.96 49.77 76.19
CA GLN A 28 43.61 50.14 77.60
C GLN A 28 42.94 48.96 78.37
N PRO A 29 42.89 48.98 79.72
CA PRO A 29 43.25 47.85 80.57
C PRO A 29 42.14 46.83 80.87
N VAL A 30 42.61 45.64 81.26
CA VAL A 30 41.88 44.44 81.67
C VAL A 30 40.94 44.73 82.85
N ALA A 31 39.66 44.89 82.55
CA ALA A 31 38.57 44.83 83.53
C ALA A 31 37.73 43.56 83.29
N SER A 32 37.34 42.89 84.36
CA SER A 32 36.63 41.60 84.41
C SER A 32 35.35 41.56 83.55
N THR A 33 35.42 40.97 82.36
CA THR A 33 34.36 40.99 81.31
C THR A 33 33.56 39.68 81.14
N SER A 34 33.69 38.72 82.05
CA SER A 34 33.02 37.41 81.92
C SER A 34 31.49 37.50 81.86
N GLY A 35 30.86 38.51 82.48
CA GLY A 35 29.41 38.73 82.43
C GLY A 35 28.88 39.44 81.17
N LYS A 36 29.66 40.34 80.54
CA LYS A 36 29.20 41.11 79.35
C LYS A 36 29.27 40.26 78.08
N ARG A 37 30.33 39.46 77.90
CA ARG A 37 30.47 38.50 76.77
C ARG A 37 29.35 37.47 76.74
N ALA A 38 28.92 36.98 77.90
CA ALA A 38 27.79 36.05 77.99
C ALA A 38 26.47 36.68 77.51
N SER A 39 26.21 37.96 77.82
CA SER A 39 24.98 38.64 77.40
C SER A 39 24.92 38.95 75.89
N GLU A 40 26.07 39.20 75.27
CA GLU A 40 26.19 39.42 73.82
C GLU A 40 26.00 38.11 73.05
N HIS A 41 26.64 37.02 73.50
CA HIS A 41 26.42 35.69 72.92
C HIS A 41 24.95 35.26 72.99
N VAL A 42 24.24 35.54 74.09
CA VAL A 42 22.80 35.23 74.20
C VAL A 42 21.96 36.02 73.19
N ARG A 43 22.30 37.29 72.93
CA ARG A 43 21.63 38.11 71.90
C ARG A 43 21.92 37.59 70.49
N GLU A 44 23.17 37.20 70.24
CA GLU A 44 23.60 36.66 68.95
C GLU A 44 22.91 35.33 68.63
N VAL A 45 22.87 34.40 69.58
CA VAL A 45 22.15 33.12 69.44
C VAL A 45 20.66 33.35 69.17
N ARG A 46 20.03 34.33 69.85
CA ARG A 46 18.63 34.69 69.58
C ARG A 46 18.42 35.26 68.18
N ASN A 47 19.35 36.10 67.70
CA ASN A 47 19.29 36.66 66.34
C ASN A 47 19.50 35.59 65.27
N LEU A 48 20.46 34.69 65.47
CA LEU A 48 20.69 33.54 64.61
C LEU A 48 19.48 32.61 64.56
N LYS A 49 18.84 32.34 65.70
CA LYS A 49 17.60 31.54 65.76
C LYS A 49 16.47 32.16 64.93
N ARG A 50 16.29 33.49 65.00
CA ARG A 50 15.29 34.20 64.17
C ARG A 50 15.64 34.15 62.68
N LYS A 51 16.92 34.29 62.32
CA LYS A 51 17.38 34.14 60.93
C LYS A 51 17.14 32.72 60.42
N LEU A 52 17.42 31.70 61.23
CA LEU A 52 17.17 30.29 60.92
C LEU A 52 15.68 30.05 60.67
N GLN A 53 14.81 30.51 61.58
CA GLN A 53 13.36 30.38 61.44
C GLN A 53 12.81 31.05 60.16
N ARG A 54 13.35 32.22 59.77
CA ARG A 54 12.99 32.89 58.52
C ARG A 54 13.43 32.09 57.30
N ARG A 55 14.64 31.52 57.34
CA ARG A 55 15.12 30.63 56.27
C ARG A 55 14.27 29.37 56.19
N ASP A 56 13.90 28.77 57.30
CA ASP A 56 13.05 27.57 57.32
C ASP A 56 11.69 27.88 56.69
N SER A 57 11.08 29.01 57.06
CA SER A 57 9.80 29.46 56.47
C SER A 57 9.93 29.65 54.95
N MET A 58 11.00 30.30 54.50
CA MET A 58 11.28 30.50 53.08
C MET A 58 11.54 29.19 52.33
N THR A 59 12.26 28.25 52.95
CA THR A 59 12.48 26.93 52.33
C THR A 59 11.18 26.13 52.24
N GLN A 60 10.25 26.30 53.18
CA GLN A 60 8.95 25.65 53.13
C GLN A 60 8.05 26.25 52.05
N GLU A 61 8.07 27.57 51.89
CA GLU A 61 7.37 28.26 50.81
C GLU A 61 7.89 27.84 49.44
N LEU A 62 9.21 27.84 49.24
CA LEU A 62 9.83 27.35 48.00
C LEU A 62 9.52 25.88 47.72
N LYS A 63 9.46 25.03 48.75
CA LYS A 63 9.04 23.63 48.59
C LYS A 63 7.60 23.52 48.12
N ASN A 64 6.69 24.33 48.66
CA ASN A 64 5.30 24.36 48.22
C ASN A 64 5.17 24.85 46.78
N GLU A 65 5.94 25.86 46.38
CA GLU A 65 6.00 26.33 44.99
C GLU A 65 6.51 25.25 44.04
N ILE A 66 7.55 24.51 44.42
CA ILE A 66 8.07 23.39 43.61
C ILE A 66 6.96 22.34 43.40
N VAL A 67 6.25 21.95 44.45
CA VAL A 67 5.15 20.98 44.35
C VAL A 67 4.01 21.51 43.46
N GLN A 68 3.68 22.79 43.56
CA GLN A 68 2.68 23.40 42.69
C GLN A 68 3.12 23.40 41.22
N VAL A 69 4.38 23.72 40.94
CA VAL A 69 4.92 23.70 39.57
C VAL A 69 4.95 22.27 39.02
N GLU A 70 5.35 21.28 39.82
CA GLU A 70 5.36 19.87 39.42
C GLU A 70 3.96 19.36 39.08
N THR A 71 2.96 19.66 39.91
CA THR A 71 1.57 19.27 39.65
C THR A 71 0.99 19.95 38.41
N HIS A 72 1.28 21.24 38.19
CA HIS A 72 0.90 21.94 36.97
C HIS A 72 1.58 21.36 35.71
N LEU A 73 2.84 20.96 35.84
CA LEU A 73 3.60 20.35 34.75
C LEU A 73 3.00 18.99 34.36
N GLU A 74 2.66 18.16 35.34
CA GLU A 74 2.03 16.85 35.11
C GLU A 74 0.64 16.96 34.47
N ALA A 75 -0.18 17.93 34.94
CA ALA A 75 -1.46 18.23 34.32
C ALA A 75 -1.30 18.71 32.85
N SER A 76 -0.31 19.56 32.59
CA SER A 76 -0.02 20.06 31.24
C SER A 76 0.45 18.94 30.30
N PHE A 77 1.30 18.03 30.79
CA PHE A 77 1.74 16.87 30.01
C PHE A 77 0.57 15.93 29.67
N SER A 78 -0.33 15.70 30.63
CA SER A 78 -1.54 14.90 30.41
C SER A 78 -2.41 15.51 29.30
N GLN A 79 -2.63 16.83 29.33
CA GLN A 79 -3.40 17.54 28.31
C GLN A 79 -2.75 17.49 26.92
N VAL A 80 -1.42 17.62 26.83
CA VAL A 80 -0.69 17.49 25.56
C VAL A 80 -0.84 16.07 24.99
N GLY A 81 -0.83 15.05 25.84
CA GLY A 81 -1.05 13.66 25.43
C GLY A 81 -2.43 13.45 24.78
N GLU A 82 -3.49 14.00 25.38
CA GLU A 82 -4.86 13.93 24.84
C GLU A 82 -4.99 14.65 23.49
N VAL A 83 -4.45 15.87 23.38
CA VAL A 83 -4.44 16.63 22.12
C VAL A 83 -3.67 15.88 21.03
N GLN A 84 -2.55 15.25 21.39
CA GLN A 84 -1.78 14.45 20.43
C GLN A 84 -2.55 13.20 19.97
N ALA A 85 -3.30 12.54 20.86
CA ALA A 85 -4.17 11.44 20.49
C ALA A 85 -5.31 11.90 19.56
N GLY A 86 -5.95 13.03 19.86
CA GLY A 86 -6.98 13.64 19.01
C GLY A 86 -6.46 13.93 17.59
N ASN A 87 -5.29 14.56 17.49
CA ASN A 87 -4.66 14.87 16.20
C ASN A 87 -4.37 13.61 15.35
N ARG A 88 -4.00 12.48 15.99
CA ARG A 88 -3.79 11.21 15.28
C ARG A 88 -5.09 10.68 14.67
N HIS A 89 -6.20 10.78 15.40
CA HIS A 89 -7.52 10.36 14.90
C HIS A 89 -7.98 11.23 13.73
N GLU A 90 -7.78 12.54 13.79
CA GLU A 90 -8.10 13.44 12.67
C GLU A 90 -7.32 13.10 11.40
N GLN A 91 -6.01 12.83 11.53
CA GLN A 91 -5.17 12.40 10.41
C GLN A 91 -5.66 11.08 9.81
N GLN A 92 -6.08 10.12 10.64
CA GLN A 92 -6.67 8.86 10.17
C GLN A 92 -7.97 9.10 9.41
N ILE A 93 -8.86 9.96 9.91
CA ILE A 93 -10.12 10.31 9.25
C ILE A 93 -9.85 10.94 7.87
N ILE A 94 -8.90 11.86 7.77
CA ILE A 94 -8.53 12.48 6.49
C ILE A 94 -8.02 11.43 5.50
N ASN A 95 -7.12 10.54 5.93
CA ASN A 95 -6.58 9.46 5.11
C ASN A 95 -7.70 8.52 4.61
N LEU A 96 -8.62 8.13 5.50
CA LEU A 96 -9.75 7.28 5.15
C LEU A 96 -10.70 7.96 4.16
N LYS A 97 -10.97 9.26 4.33
CA LYS A 97 -11.78 10.05 3.36
C LYS A 97 -11.12 10.07 1.98
N GLN A 98 -9.82 10.33 1.91
CA GLN A 98 -9.06 10.34 0.64
C GLN A 98 -9.08 8.96 -0.03
N LYS A 99 -8.87 7.88 0.73
CA LYS A 99 -8.97 6.50 0.21
C LYS A 99 -10.37 6.19 -0.31
N ASN A 100 -11.41 6.56 0.43
CA ASN A 100 -12.80 6.33 0.03
C ASN A 100 -13.13 7.10 -1.26
N GLU A 101 -12.72 8.36 -1.38
CA GLU A 101 -12.90 9.13 -2.61
C GLU A 101 -12.16 8.52 -3.81
N SER A 102 -10.92 8.05 -3.61
CA SER A 102 -10.16 7.32 -4.64
C SER A 102 -10.91 6.06 -5.10
N MET A 103 -11.47 5.29 -4.17
CA MET A 103 -12.26 4.10 -4.50
C MET A 103 -13.55 4.45 -5.23
N ARG A 104 -14.27 5.48 -4.80
CA ARG A 104 -15.49 5.97 -5.50
C ARG A 104 -15.18 6.38 -6.94
N LYS A 105 -14.08 7.09 -7.16
CA LYS A 105 -13.60 7.46 -8.50
C LYS A 105 -13.27 6.24 -9.35
N LYS A 106 -12.67 5.19 -8.77
CA LYS A 106 -12.45 3.92 -9.46
C LYS A 106 -13.77 3.26 -9.82
N ILE A 107 -14.68 3.09 -8.86
CA ILE A 107 -16.02 2.51 -9.03
C ILE A 107 -16.78 3.21 -10.16
N ALA A 108 -16.75 4.55 -10.20
CA ALA A 108 -17.40 5.33 -11.25
C ALA A 108 -16.86 5.05 -12.67
N ARG A 109 -15.60 4.62 -12.81
CA ARG A 109 -14.97 4.28 -14.09
C ARG A 109 -15.18 2.83 -14.53
N PHE A 110 -15.61 1.93 -13.63
CA PHE A 110 -15.82 0.53 -13.98
C PHE A 110 -16.83 0.31 -15.12
N PRO A 111 -17.97 1.04 -15.18
CA PRO A 111 -18.91 0.87 -16.29
C PRO A 111 -18.29 1.17 -17.65
N GLU A 112 -17.47 2.22 -17.75
CA GLU A 112 -16.76 2.57 -18.99
C GLU A 112 -15.74 1.49 -19.37
N TRP A 113 -15.01 0.95 -18.40
CA TRP A 113 -14.06 -0.14 -18.63
C TRP A 113 -14.75 -1.41 -19.10
N ILE A 114 -15.91 -1.75 -18.50
CA ILE A 114 -16.71 -2.90 -18.93
C ILE A 114 -17.23 -2.66 -20.35
N SER A 115 -17.78 -1.47 -20.63
CA SER A 115 -18.28 -1.11 -21.97
C SER A 115 -17.19 -1.25 -23.03
N HIS A 116 -16.00 -0.68 -22.77
CA HIS A 116 -14.87 -0.78 -23.70
C HIS A 116 -14.32 -2.21 -23.81
N ALA A 117 -14.30 -2.99 -22.73
CA ALA A 117 -13.92 -4.39 -22.79
C ALA A 117 -14.89 -5.19 -23.67
N VAL A 118 -16.20 -4.98 -23.48
CA VAL A 118 -17.26 -5.61 -24.28
C VAL A 118 -17.15 -5.19 -25.73
N GLU A 119 -17.04 -3.91 -26.04
CA GLU A 119 -16.86 -3.37 -27.39
C GLU A 119 -15.64 -3.99 -28.08
N LYS A 120 -14.49 -3.99 -27.41
CA LYS A 120 -13.26 -4.62 -27.93
C LYS A 120 -13.39 -6.12 -28.15
N THR A 121 -14.16 -6.81 -27.31
CA THR A 121 -14.46 -8.24 -27.52
C THR A 121 -15.42 -8.47 -28.66
N MET A 122 -16.42 -7.59 -28.85
CA MET A 122 -17.36 -7.66 -29.96
C MET A 122 -16.67 -7.37 -31.30
N GLU A 123 -15.77 -6.38 -31.35
CA GLU A 123 -14.95 -6.11 -32.53
C GLU A 123 -14.08 -7.33 -32.89
N LYS A 124 -13.45 -7.97 -31.90
CA LYS A 124 -12.65 -9.19 -32.12
C LYS A 124 -13.51 -10.39 -32.49
N ALA A 125 -14.69 -10.55 -31.91
CA ALA A 125 -15.63 -11.63 -32.25
C ALA A 125 -16.17 -11.46 -33.67
N SER A 126 -16.29 -10.21 -34.15
CA SER A 126 -16.67 -9.87 -35.51
C SER A 126 -15.54 -10.12 -36.53
N GLN A 127 -14.36 -10.56 -36.10
CA GLN A 127 -13.22 -10.84 -36.97
C GLN A 127 -12.83 -12.33 -36.90
N CYS A 128 -12.87 -13.00 -38.05
CA CYS A 128 -12.37 -14.37 -38.18
C CYS A 128 -11.05 -14.34 -38.96
N ASN A 129 -9.97 -14.79 -38.32
CA ASN A 129 -8.66 -14.91 -38.97
C ASN A 129 -8.55 -16.25 -39.70
N VAL A 130 -8.26 -16.22 -41.00
CA VAL A 130 -8.02 -17.44 -41.81
C VAL A 130 -6.83 -18.24 -41.29
N SER A 131 -5.80 -17.55 -40.80
CA SER A 131 -4.55 -18.14 -40.35
C SER A 131 -4.02 -17.50 -39.09
N HIS A 132 -3.38 -18.28 -38.22
CA HIS A 132 -2.61 -17.79 -37.08
C HIS A 132 -1.14 -18.16 -37.27
N LYS A 133 -0.24 -17.16 -37.22
CA LYS A 133 1.22 -17.35 -37.41
C LYS A 133 1.59 -18.09 -38.71
N GLY A 134 0.86 -17.82 -39.79
CA GLY A 134 1.08 -18.45 -41.10
C GLY A 134 0.51 -19.86 -41.26
N VAL A 135 -0.12 -20.42 -40.21
CA VAL A 135 -0.81 -21.71 -40.26
C VAL A 135 -2.31 -21.49 -40.41
N VAL A 136 -2.95 -22.16 -41.36
CA VAL A 136 -4.41 -22.10 -41.54
C VAL A 136 -5.08 -22.78 -40.35
N ARG A 137 -6.07 -22.12 -39.75
CA ARG A 137 -6.74 -22.66 -38.56
C ARG A 137 -7.56 -23.91 -38.90
N ASP A 138 -7.71 -24.80 -37.94
CA ASP A 138 -8.40 -26.09 -38.11
C ASP A 138 -9.85 -25.90 -38.55
N GLU A 139 -10.56 -24.94 -37.94
CA GLU A 139 -11.96 -24.68 -38.27
C GLU A 139 -12.12 -24.22 -39.72
N MET A 140 -11.13 -23.49 -40.25
CA MET A 140 -11.10 -23.07 -41.66
C MET A 140 -10.73 -24.23 -42.59
N ARG A 141 -9.85 -25.14 -42.15
CA ARG A 141 -9.52 -26.35 -42.92
C ARG A 141 -10.72 -27.27 -43.06
N ASP A 142 -11.48 -27.43 -41.99
CA ASP A 142 -12.72 -28.23 -41.98
C ASP A 142 -13.77 -27.62 -42.90
N ALA A 143 -14.03 -26.32 -42.79
CA ALA A 143 -14.97 -25.62 -43.68
C ALA A 143 -14.56 -25.74 -45.17
N VAL A 144 -13.27 -25.71 -45.47
CA VAL A 144 -12.76 -25.91 -46.83
C VAL A 144 -13.04 -27.34 -47.32
N ARG A 145 -12.77 -28.36 -46.48
CA ARG A 145 -13.04 -29.77 -46.82
C ARG A 145 -14.52 -30.02 -47.03
N ASP A 146 -15.37 -29.50 -46.15
CA ASP A 146 -16.83 -29.64 -46.25
C ASP A 146 -17.35 -29.02 -47.55
N LEU A 147 -16.93 -27.80 -47.88
CA LEU A 147 -17.37 -27.15 -49.12
C LEU A 147 -16.87 -27.87 -50.38
N ILE A 148 -15.66 -28.45 -50.35
CA ILE A 148 -15.17 -29.31 -51.44
C ILE A 148 -16.05 -30.55 -51.57
N SER A 149 -16.39 -31.20 -50.45
CA SER A 149 -17.27 -32.38 -50.45
C SER A 149 -18.66 -32.07 -51.00
N MET A 150 -19.14 -30.83 -50.82
CA MET A 150 -20.39 -30.32 -51.40
C MET A 150 -20.27 -29.91 -52.88
N GLY A 151 -19.11 -30.13 -53.52
CA GLY A 151 -18.88 -29.83 -54.93
C GLY A 151 -18.53 -28.38 -55.24
N VAL A 152 -18.19 -27.55 -54.24
CA VAL A 152 -17.76 -26.17 -54.48
C VAL A 152 -16.38 -26.17 -55.14
N SER A 153 -16.30 -25.59 -56.34
CA SER A 153 -15.03 -25.45 -57.06
C SER A 153 -13.98 -24.71 -56.25
N ARG A 154 -12.73 -25.21 -56.28
CA ARG A 154 -11.57 -24.64 -55.59
C ARG A 154 -11.35 -23.16 -55.86
N ASN A 155 -11.70 -22.70 -57.07
CA ASN A 155 -11.58 -21.28 -57.45
C ASN A 155 -12.63 -20.38 -56.77
N LYS A 156 -13.75 -20.94 -56.30
CA LYS A 156 -14.87 -20.21 -55.70
C LYS A 156 -14.93 -20.35 -54.17
N LEU A 157 -14.24 -21.33 -53.58
CA LEU A 157 -14.24 -21.62 -52.14
C LEU A 157 -14.05 -20.38 -51.28
N TYR A 158 -12.97 -19.63 -51.51
CA TYR A 158 -12.68 -18.44 -50.71
C TYR A 158 -13.81 -17.41 -50.78
N GLY A 159 -14.37 -17.18 -51.97
CA GLY A 159 -15.49 -16.26 -52.16
C GLY A 159 -16.78 -16.73 -51.49
N VAL A 160 -17.03 -18.04 -51.46
CA VAL A 160 -18.17 -18.64 -50.74
C VAL A 160 -18.01 -18.44 -49.23
N ILE A 161 -16.85 -18.80 -48.67
CA ILE A 161 -16.57 -18.63 -47.24
C ILE A 161 -16.69 -17.16 -46.83
N GLN A 162 -16.08 -16.27 -47.59
CA GLN A 162 -16.15 -14.83 -47.34
C GLN A 162 -17.60 -14.33 -47.37
N ARG A 163 -18.43 -14.80 -48.31
CA ARG A 163 -19.84 -14.41 -48.41
C ARG A 163 -20.66 -14.93 -47.23
N VAL A 164 -20.48 -16.19 -46.84
CA VAL A 164 -21.20 -16.80 -45.71
C VAL A 164 -20.83 -16.10 -44.40
N LEU A 165 -19.55 -15.88 -44.14
CA LEU A 165 -19.11 -15.17 -42.94
C LEU A 165 -19.61 -13.73 -42.92
N ARG A 166 -19.59 -13.04 -44.06
CA ARG A 166 -20.13 -11.67 -44.16
C ARG A 166 -21.63 -11.61 -43.90
N LEU A 167 -22.41 -12.60 -44.33
CA LEU A 167 -23.84 -12.70 -44.00
C LEU A 167 -24.05 -12.88 -42.49
N GLY A 168 -23.14 -13.57 -41.80
CA GLY A 168 -23.11 -13.68 -40.35
C GLY A 168 -22.54 -12.45 -39.62
N GLY A 169 -22.23 -11.36 -40.32
CA GLY A 169 -21.63 -10.16 -39.73
C GLY A 169 -20.14 -10.30 -39.38
N ILE A 170 -19.50 -11.39 -39.78
CA ILE A 170 -18.10 -11.69 -39.48
C ILE A 170 -17.23 -11.27 -40.66
N GLN A 171 -16.23 -10.44 -40.40
CA GLN A 171 -15.22 -10.05 -41.37
C GLN A 171 -14.09 -11.08 -41.39
N LEU A 172 -13.84 -11.67 -42.55
CA LEU A 172 -12.73 -12.58 -42.76
C LEU A 172 -11.43 -11.78 -42.95
N GLN A 173 -10.44 -12.00 -42.09
CA GLN A 173 -9.11 -11.41 -42.20
C GLN A 173 -8.09 -12.42 -42.75
N GLY A 174 -7.28 -11.95 -43.70
CA GLY A 174 -6.31 -12.76 -44.43
C GLY A 174 -6.87 -13.25 -45.76
N GLY A 175 -6.16 -14.18 -46.38
CA GLY A 175 -6.54 -14.76 -47.67
C GLY A 175 -6.17 -16.23 -47.73
N LEU A 176 -6.96 -17.00 -48.48
CA LEU A 176 -6.66 -18.39 -48.74
C LEU A 176 -6.19 -18.54 -50.18
N SER A 177 -4.90 -18.84 -50.36
CA SER A 177 -4.34 -19.04 -51.70
C SER A 177 -4.83 -20.36 -52.30
N LYS A 178 -4.86 -20.46 -53.64
CA LYS A 178 -5.18 -21.73 -54.33
C LYS A 178 -4.27 -22.86 -53.87
N ARG A 179 -2.98 -22.57 -53.66
CA ARG A 179 -2.00 -23.54 -53.17
C ARG A 179 -2.35 -24.03 -51.76
N SER A 180 -2.80 -23.13 -50.88
CA SER A 180 -3.24 -23.49 -49.53
C SER A 180 -4.46 -24.41 -49.58
N ILE A 181 -5.45 -24.09 -50.42
CA ILE A 181 -6.64 -24.93 -50.64
C ILE A 181 -6.23 -26.34 -51.09
N SER A 182 -5.39 -26.43 -52.13
CA SER A 182 -4.94 -27.73 -52.64
C SER A 182 -4.15 -28.53 -51.60
N ARG A 183 -3.35 -27.88 -50.76
CA ARG A 183 -2.67 -28.56 -49.66
C ARG A 183 -3.63 -29.09 -48.61
N ILE A 184 -4.63 -28.29 -48.21
CA ILE A 184 -5.66 -28.73 -47.24
C ILE A 184 -6.43 -29.94 -47.78
N GLU A 185 -6.78 -29.93 -49.06
CA GLU A 185 -7.44 -31.04 -49.74
C GLU A 185 -6.58 -32.32 -49.71
N LEU A 186 -5.31 -32.22 -50.10
CA LEU A 186 -4.37 -33.35 -50.09
C LEU A 186 -4.09 -33.87 -48.68
N GLU A 187 -3.85 -32.96 -47.72
CA GLU A 187 -3.62 -33.29 -46.32
C GLU A 187 -4.86 -33.97 -45.71
N GLY A 188 -6.06 -33.54 -46.11
CA GLY A 188 -7.32 -34.18 -45.74
C GLY A 188 -7.42 -35.62 -46.25
N MET A 189 -7.19 -35.84 -47.55
CA MET A 189 -7.25 -37.18 -48.15
C MET A 189 -6.25 -38.16 -47.52
N VAL A 190 -5.01 -37.71 -47.31
CA VAL A 190 -3.98 -38.55 -46.66
C VAL A 190 -4.36 -38.85 -45.21
N GLY A 191 -4.93 -37.88 -44.50
CA GLY A 191 -5.46 -38.07 -43.16
C GLY A 191 -6.56 -39.15 -43.12
N ASP A 192 -7.49 -39.11 -44.07
CA ASP A 192 -8.59 -40.07 -44.17
C ASP A 192 -8.07 -41.50 -44.48
N GLU A 193 -7.06 -41.63 -45.35
CA GLU A 193 -6.41 -42.92 -45.64
C GLU A 193 -5.72 -43.51 -44.40
N ILE A 194 -4.97 -42.68 -43.65
CA ILE A 194 -4.31 -43.11 -42.42
C ILE A 194 -5.35 -43.54 -41.38
N GLN A 195 -6.41 -42.75 -41.20
CA GLN A 195 -7.48 -43.07 -40.25
C GLN A 195 -8.20 -44.37 -40.62
N LEU A 196 -8.40 -44.63 -41.92
CA LEU A 196 -8.95 -45.89 -42.41
C LEU A 196 -8.04 -47.07 -42.09
N VAL A 197 -6.73 -46.96 -42.33
CA VAL A 197 -5.75 -48.00 -42.00
C VAL A 197 -5.70 -48.28 -40.50
N GLU A 198 -5.71 -47.24 -39.67
CA GLU A 198 -5.78 -47.39 -38.21
C GLU A 198 -7.07 -48.08 -37.76
N ALA A 199 -8.22 -47.72 -38.34
CA ALA A 199 -9.50 -48.35 -38.05
C ALA A 199 -9.50 -49.85 -38.43
N ILE A 200 -8.94 -50.21 -39.58
CA ILE A 200 -8.81 -51.60 -40.02
C ILE A 200 -7.90 -52.38 -39.07
N ASN A 201 -6.73 -51.84 -38.72
CA ASN A 201 -5.78 -52.49 -37.81
C ASN A 201 -6.40 -52.69 -36.42
N SER A 202 -7.13 -51.69 -35.92
CA SER A 202 -7.85 -51.79 -34.64
C SER A 202 -8.95 -52.85 -34.67
N ALA A 203 -9.70 -52.94 -35.78
CA ALA A 203 -10.74 -53.95 -35.96
C ALA A 203 -10.17 -55.37 -36.03
N GLN A 204 -9.05 -55.57 -36.74
CA GLN A 204 -8.36 -56.87 -36.82
C GLN A 204 -7.85 -57.35 -35.45
N GLY A 205 -7.27 -56.45 -34.65
CA GLY A 205 -6.85 -56.78 -33.28
C GLY A 205 -8.02 -57.24 -32.41
N LYS A 206 -9.19 -56.61 -32.54
CA LYS A 206 -10.42 -57.02 -31.82
C LYS A 206 -10.96 -58.37 -32.30
N LEU A 207 -10.89 -58.67 -33.60
CA LEU A 207 -11.30 -59.96 -34.14
C LEU A 207 -10.41 -61.10 -33.63
N ILE A 208 -9.10 -60.88 -33.53
CA ILE A 208 -8.16 -61.87 -32.97
C ILE A 208 -8.46 -62.14 -31.50
N LEU A 209 -8.70 -61.09 -30.69
CA LEU A 209 -9.07 -61.25 -29.29
C LEU A 209 -10.41 -61.98 -29.09
N LEU A 210 -11.40 -61.72 -29.94
CA LEU A 210 -12.67 -62.45 -29.93
C LEU A 210 -12.48 -63.93 -30.29
N TYR A 211 -11.61 -64.24 -31.26
CA TYR A 211 -11.31 -65.62 -31.65
C TYR A 211 -10.59 -66.40 -30.54
N PHE A 212 -9.61 -65.77 -29.87
CA PHE A 212 -8.94 -66.36 -28.71
C PHE A 212 -9.88 -66.53 -27.51
N ALA A 213 -10.76 -65.56 -27.25
CA ALA A 213 -11.79 -65.70 -26.22
C ALA A 213 -12.76 -66.84 -26.53
N PHE A 214 -13.14 -67.03 -27.80
CA PHE A 214 -14.02 -68.12 -28.21
C PHE A 214 -13.35 -69.50 -28.04
N ILE A 215 -12.06 -69.63 -28.33
CA ILE A 215 -11.28 -70.87 -28.13
C ILE A 215 -11.01 -71.16 -26.65
N LEU A 216 -10.89 -70.14 -25.79
CA LEU A 216 -10.60 -70.33 -24.36
C LEU A 216 -11.85 -70.66 -23.53
N PHE A 217 -13.04 -70.35 -24.03
CA PHE A 217 -14.31 -70.54 -23.30
C PHE A 217 -15.21 -71.66 -23.87
N TYR A 218 -14.77 -72.35 -24.93
CA TYR A 218 -15.41 -73.55 -25.50
C TYR A 218 -14.37 -74.66 -25.68
#